data_AF-A0A4Y8K9U3-F1
#
_entry.id   AF-A0A4Y8K9U3-F1
#
_cell.length_a   1.000
_cell.length_b   1.000
_cell.length_c   1.000
_cell.angle_alpha   90.00
_cell.angle_beta   90.00
_cell.angle_gamma   90.00
#
_symmetry.space_group_name_H-M   'P 1'
#
loop_
_entity.id
_entity.type
_entity.pdbx_description
1 polymer ?
#
loop_
_entity_poly.entity_id
_entity_poly.type
_entity_poly.pdbx_seq_one_letter_code
_entity_poly.pdbx_strand_id
1 'polypeptide(L)' 'MRGWDFAAGYGEFMTGLHAAAFMNSSRDSKIQKDPFDLPFPWPKVAAVEDVTPEERAALRASLERRSAFAR' A
#
# COMPACT_ATOMS: atom_id res chain seq x y z
N MET A 1 11.77 -11.05 -12.28
CA MET A 1 10.61 -10.36 -11.68
C MET A 1 9.68 -11.41 -11.08
N ARG A 2 9.87 -11.77 -9.81
CA ARG A 2 8.94 -12.60 -9.02
C ARG A 2 8.62 -11.76 -7.78
N GLY A 3 7.38 -11.35 -7.58
CA GLY A 3 7.08 -10.49 -6.44
C GLY A 3 5.64 -10.05 -6.23
N TRP A 4 4.67 -10.57 -6.98
CA TRP A 4 3.27 -10.16 -6.83
C TRP A 4 2.34 -11.36 -7.06
N ASP A 5 2.36 -12.33 -6.13
CA ASP A 5 1.54 -13.56 -6.25
C ASP A 5 0.26 -13.55 -5.39
N PHE A 6 -0.05 -12.46 -4.67
CA PHE A 6 -1.26 -12.40 -3.83
C PHE A 6 -2.03 -11.09 -4.03
N ALA A 7 -3.22 -11.19 -4.63
CA ALA A 7 -4.25 -10.18 -4.54
C ALA A 7 -5.14 -10.52 -3.35
N ALA A 8 -5.03 -9.78 -2.24
CA ALA A 8 -6.00 -9.89 -1.15
C ALA A 8 -7.30 -9.19 -1.54
N GLY A 9 -8.42 -9.85 -1.30
CA GLY A 9 -9.73 -9.23 -1.44
C GLY A 9 -9.90 -8.08 -0.44
N TYR A 10 -10.78 -7.11 -0.76
CA TYR A 10 -11.08 -6.00 0.16
C TYR A 10 -11.52 -6.48 1.54
N GLY A 11 -12.28 -7.58 1.61
CA GLY A 11 -12.69 -8.19 2.88
C GLY A 11 -11.49 -8.67 3.71
N GLU A 12 -10.57 -9.40 3.10
CA GLU A 12 -9.35 -9.90 3.76
C GLU A 12 -8.48 -8.74 4.27
N PHE A 13 -8.38 -7.66 3.49
CA PHE A 13 -7.70 -6.45 3.91
C PHE A 13 -8.35 -5.81 5.15
N MET A 14 -9.66 -5.61 5.12
CA MET A 14 -10.40 -5.03 6.24
C MET A 14 -10.34 -5.91 7.48
N THR A 15 -10.36 -7.23 7.31
CA THR A 15 -10.18 -8.19 8.41
C THR A 15 -8.80 -8.07 9.04
N GLY A 16 -7.73 -8.00 8.23
CA GLY A 16 -6.36 -7.79 8.72
C GLY A 16 -6.21 -6.47 9.49
N LEU A 17 -6.75 -5.38 8.96
CA LEU A 17 -6.76 -4.07 9.62
C LEU A 17 -7.50 -4.11 10.96
N HIS A 18 -8.70 -4.68 10.97
CA HIS A 18 -9.52 -4.75 12.16
C HIS A 18 -8.86 -5.63 13.24
N ALA A 19 -8.31 -6.78 12.87
CA ALA A 19 -7.60 -7.65 13.80
C ALA A 19 -6.37 -6.96 14.41
N ALA A 20 -5.55 -6.31 13.58
CA ALA A 20 -4.39 -5.56 14.06
C ALA A 20 -4.80 -4.42 15.01
N ALA A 21 -5.86 -3.67 14.68
CA ALA A 21 -6.36 -2.59 15.51
C ALA A 21 -6.90 -3.10 16.86
N PHE A 22 -7.68 -4.18 16.84
CA PHE A 22 -8.26 -4.78 18.03
C PHE A 22 -7.21 -5.32 19.00
N MET A 23 -6.21 -6.06 18.49
CA MET A 23 -5.15 -6.59 19.35
C MET A 23 -4.29 -5.47 19.96
N ASN A 24 -4.04 -4.40 19.20
CA ASN A 24 -3.24 -3.28 19.69
C ASN A 24 -4.01 -2.33 20.63
N SER A 25 -5.33 -2.23 20.52
CA SER A 25 -6.14 -1.42 21.44
C SER A 25 -6.19 -2.01 22.85
N SER A 26 -6.10 -3.35 22.94
CA SER A 26 -6.14 -4.09 24.20
C SER A 26 -4.74 -4.47 24.72
N ARG A 27 -3.69 -4.00 24.05
CA ARG A 27 -2.30 -4.35 24.36
C ARG A 27 -1.78 -3.56 25.57
N ASP A 28 -1.28 -4.26 26.57
CA ASP A 28 -0.46 -3.66 27.63
C ASP A 28 0.97 -3.43 27.10
N SER A 29 1.35 -2.16 26.94
CA SER A 29 2.66 -1.76 26.44
C SER A 29 3.83 -2.06 27.40
N LYS A 30 3.54 -2.40 28.66
CA LYS A 30 4.57 -2.80 29.64
C LYS A 30 4.94 -4.27 29.51
N ILE A 31 4.00 -5.11 29.09
CA ILE A 31 4.19 -6.56 28.90
C ILE A 31 4.56 -6.84 27.44
N GLN A 32 3.82 -6.26 26.49
CA GLN A 32 4.06 -6.38 25.07
C GLN A 32 4.40 -5.01 24.47
N LYS A 33 5.70 -4.70 24.48
CA LYS A 33 6.23 -3.38 24.09
C LYS A 33 6.01 -3.07 22.62
N ASP A 34 6.12 -4.07 21.75
CA ASP A 34 5.98 -3.91 20.31
C ASP A 34 4.55 -4.18 19.84
N PRO A 35 3.99 -3.33 18.96
CA PRO A 35 2.62 -3.54 18.47
C PRO A 35 2.54 -4.85 17.69
N PHE A 36 1.37 -5.48 17.73
CA PHE A 36 1.08 -6.59 16.83
C PHE A 36 1.11 -6.08 15.39
N ASP A 37 2.08 -6.61 14.64
CA ASP A 37 2.25 -6.34 13.23
C ASP A 37 1.78 -7.55 12.43
N LEU A 38 0.58 -7.43 11.85
CA LEU A 38 0.07 -8.46 10.95
C LEU A 38 0.64 -8.27 9.55
N PRO A 39 1.02 -9.35 8.86
CA PRO A 39 1.51 -9.27 7.49
C PRO A 39 0.41 -8.76 6.57
N PHE A 40 0.68 -7.65 5.89
CA PHE A 40 -0.16 -7.11 4.82
C PHE A 40 0.50 -7.40 3.47
N PRO A 41 -0.28 -7.60 2.39
CA PRO A 41 0.27 -7.83 1.06
C PRO A 41 0.92 -6.58 0.46
N TRP A 42 0.71 -5.40 1.06
CA TRP A 42 1.32 -4.14 0.66
C TRP A 42 2.36 -3.66 1.67
N PRO A 43 3.44 -3.01 1.22
CA PRO A 43 4.41 -2.40 2.12
C PRO A 43 3.75 -1.27 2.92
N LYS A 44 3.99 -1.26 4.24
CA LYS A 44 3.44 -0.26 5.17
C LYS A 44 3.95 1.15 4.92
N VAL A 45 5.20 1.24 4.51
CA VAL A 45 5.80 2.48 4.01
C VAL A 45 5.71 2.37 2.50
N ALA A 46 4.83 3.15 1.89
CA ALA A 46 4.89 3.33 0.46
C ALA A 46 6.30 3.85 0.15
N ALA A 47 7.04 3.14 -0.70
CA ALA A 47 8.22 3.71 -1.33
C ALA A 47 7.71 4.81 -2.26
N VAL A 48 7.46 5.99 -1.69
CA VAL A 48 7.19 7.20 -2.45
C VAL A 48 8.56 7.68 -2.92
N GLU A 49 9.11 7.00 -3.92
CA GLU A 49 10.17 7.61 -4.71
C GLU A 49 9.54 8.82 -5.40
N ASP A 50 10.14 9.99 -5.16
CA ASP A 50 9.72 11.22 -5.83
C ASP A 50 9.92 11.03 -7.33
N VAL A 51 8.82 10.94 -8.07
CA VAL A 51 8.82 10.87 -9.54
C VAL A 51 9.50 12.12 -10.06
N THR A 52 10.59 11.94 -10.81
CA THR A 52 11.35 13.10 -11.31
C THR A 52 10.50 13.93 -12.26
N PRO A 53 10.84 15.21 -12.49
CA PRO A 53 10.14 16.04 -13.48
C PRO A 53 10.08 15.39 -14.87
N GLU A 54 11.15 14.68 -15.27
CA GLU A 54 11.27 13.99 -16.55
C GLU A 54 10.32 12.78 -16.63
N GLU A 55 10.29 11.95 -15.59
CA GLU A 55 9.38 10.79 -15.52
C GLU A 55 7.91 11.23 -15.52
N ARG A 56 7.61 12.34 -14.82
CA ARG A 56 6.28 12.94 -14.82
C ARG A 56 5.88 13.45 -16.19
N ALA A 57 6.80 14.08 -16.92
CA ALA A 57 6.54 14.55 -18.29
C ALA A 57 6.32 13.37 -19.26
N ALA A 58 7.13 12.31 -19.14
CA ALA A 58 6.96 11.10 -19.94
C ALA A 58 5.62 10.40 -19.67
N LEU A 59 5.21 10.32 -18.39
CA LEU A 59 3.92 9.75 -18.01
C LEU A 59 2.76 10.58 -18.57
N ARG A 60 2.82 11.92 -18.46
CA ARG A 60 1.82 12.82 -19.05
C ARG A 60 1.71 12.63 -20.57
N ALA A 61 2.82 12.62 -21.30
CA ALA A 61 2.82 12.39 -22.74
C ALA A 61 2.28 11.00 -23.12
N SER A 62 2.52 9.97 -22.29
CA SER A 62 1.93 8.64 -22.47
C SER A 62 0.42 8.64 -22.22
N LEU A 63 -0.04 9.35 -21.19
CA LEU A 63 -1.46 9.45 -20.85
C LEU A 63 -2.23 10.26 -21.89
N GLU A 64 -1.64 11.35 -22.39
CA GLU A 64 -2.21 12.13 -23.49
C GLU A 64 -2.35 11.24 -24.73
N ARG A 65 -1.31 10.54 -25.18
CA ARG A 65 -1.44 9.63 -26.34
C ARG A 65 -2.52 8.55 -26.19
N ARG A 66 -2.79 8.09 -24.97
CA ARG A 66 -3.79 7.04 -24.68
C ARG A 66 -5.15 7.61 -24.30
N SER A 67 -5.24 8.92 -24.11
CA SER A 67 -6.47 9.61 -23.75
C SER A 67 -7.39 9.67 -24.95
N ALA A 68 -8.65 9.26 -24.76
CA ALA A 68 -9.72 9.42 -25.75
C ALA A 68 -10.07 10.91 -26.02
N PHE A 69 -9.49 11.84 -25.25
CA PHE A 69 -9.69 13.28 -25.35
C PHE A 69 -8.42 14.03 -25.77
N ALA A 70 -7.38 13.33 -26.23
CA ALA A 70 -6.25 14.00 -26.86
C ALA A 70 -6.72 14.70 -28.13
N ARG A 71 -6.53 16.02 -28.18
CA ARG A 71 -6.81 16.86 -29.34
C ARG A 71 -5.76 16.70 -30.41
#